data_AF-A0A537ZIX4-F1
#
_entry.id   AF-A0A537ZIX4-F1
#
_cell.length_a   1.000
_cell.length_b   1.000
_cell.length_c   1.000
_cell.angle_alpha   90.00
_cell.angle_beta   90.00
_cell.angle_gamma   90.00
#
_symmetry.space_group_name_H-M   'P 1'
#
loop_
_entity.id
_entity.type
_entity.pdbx_description
1 polymer ?
#
loop_
_entity_poly.entity_id
_entity_poly.type
_entity_poly.pdbx_seq_one_letter_code
_entity_poly.pdbx_strand_id
1 'polypeptide(L)'
;MRCPSCHNEVPDGNFCVVCGHELGKDVPERHRFLTAVFGVPSESLLARRRRFAANPREGVLRPSVVTSLFPQLPQSSMIAFRVSLVGGLAVVLALGLAKLFPLGLIAGAVLVPTLAILYFVDVDVYEDQPFRVVAVTLLWGAATGIGYAFLVRTVSPTGARLFAESNGHQLLTRGILLPLLSVALMLAGPLILLPYRRFNDALDGATFGAGSGVAFAGGALIVHAFDTLADGFRPPGQVGPWLVKLADIAIALPVLSMATVGALAGAFWLRYRAPVGDRRALGRLGKPVYAVPLACLLILAGAVIQLELPILLALIVLLALDAVALVWLRAVVHVGLLEEAVEAEAYGPEITCANCGHPTHAHTFCEHCGVALAALPKIRTSAPPVSPVPPPEPAGG
;
A
#
# COMPACT_ATOMS: atom_id res chain seq x y z
N MET A 1 -3.42 -26.51 -23.50
CA MET A 1 -4.80 -26.00 -23.76
C MET A 1 -4.81 -24.51 -24.12
N ARG A 2 -5.85 -23.97 -24.78
CA ARG A 2 -5.95 -22.52 -25.09
C ARG A 2 -6.83 -21.79 -24.07
N CYS A 3 -6.33 -20.71 -23.48
CA CYS A 3 -7.09 -19.96 -22.48
C CYS A 3 -8.29 -19.20 -23.11
N PRO A 4 -9.52 -19.29 -22.56
CA PRO A 4 -10.67 -18.60 -23.11
C PRO A 4 -10.63 -17.06 -22.94
N SER A 5 -9.81 -16.56 -22.01
CA SER A 5 -9.71 -15.12 -21.71
C SER A 5 -8.59 -14.41 -22.48
N CYS A 6 -7.38 -14.96 -22.51
CA CYS A 6 -6.23 -14.33 -23.21
C CYS A 6 -5.88 -15.00 -24.54
N HIS A 7 -6.52 -16.12 -24.89
CA HIS A 7 -6.26 -16.87 -26.12
C HIS A 7 -4.82 -17.38 -26.32
N ASN A 8 -3.98 -17.35 -25.29
CA ASN A 8 -2.66 -17.98 -25.32
C ASN A 8 -2.75 -19.49 -25.10
N GLU A 9 -1.83 -20.23 -25.70
CA GLU A 9 -1.59 -21.64 -25.38
C GLU A 9 -0.88 -21.72 -24.04
N VAL A 10 -1.43 -22.53 -23.13
CA VAL A 10 -0.94 -22.70 -21.76
C VAL A 10 -0.90 -24.19 -21.38
N PRO A 11 -0.04 -24.56 -20.41
CA PRO A 11 -0.03 -25.90 -19.81
C PRO A 11 -1.39 -26.28 -19.23
N ASP A 12 -1.62 -27.57 -19.04
CA ASP A 12 -2.82 -28.05 -18.35
C ASP A 12 -2.71 -27.76 -16.85
N GLY A 13 -3.62 -26.91 -16.35
CA GLY A 13 -3.65 -26.48 -14.96
C GLY A 13 -5.01 -25.91 -14.56
N ASN A 14 -5.15 -25.53 -13.29
CA ASN A 14 -6.38 -24.89 -12.79
C ASN A 14 -6.47 -23.41 -13.21
N PHE A 15 -5.32 -22.78 -13.43
CA PHE A 15 -5.20 -21.36 -13.78
C PHE A 15 -4.27 -21.16 -14.98
N CYS A 16 -4.61 -20.18 -15.82
CA CYS A 16 -3.76 -19.73 -16.92
C CYS A 16 -2.51 -19.05 -16.36
N VAL A 17 -1.32 -19.50 -16.76
CA VAL A 17 -0.06 -18.92 -16.27
C VAL A 17 0.24 -17.52 -16.77
N VAL A 18 -0.44 -17.08 -17.83
CA VAL A 18 -0.23 -15.75 -18.43
C VAL A 18 -1.19 -14.71 -17.86
N CYS A 19 -2.49 -15.01 -17.80
CA CYS A 19 -3.50 -14.05 -17.34
C CYS A 19 -4.12 -14.38 -15.97
N GLY A 20 -3.84 -15.55 -15.38
CA GLY A 20 -4.36 -15.96 -14.09
C GLY A 20 -5.85 -16.30 -14.08
N HIS A 21 -6.48 -16.47 -15.25
CA HIS A 21 -7.88 -16.92 -15.40
C HIS A 21 -8.05 -18.37 -14.94
N GLU A 22 -9.15 -18.68 -14.26
CA GLU A 22 -9.49 -20.07 -13.90
C GLU A 22 -9.89 -20.85 -15.16
N LEU A 23 -9.11 -21.87 -15.49
CA LEU A 23 -9.36 -22.74 -16.62
C LEU A 23 -10.57 -23.64 -16.31
N GLY A 24 -11.47 -23.83 -17.29
CA GLY A 24 -12.68 -24.64 -17.11
C GLY A 24 -13.89 -23.92 -16.49
N LYS A 25 -13.81 -22.61 -16.23
CA LYS A 25 -14.98 -21.79 -15.88
C LYS A 25 -15.27 -20.75 -16.96
N ASP A 26 -16.56 -20.61 -17.28
CA ASP A 26 -17.05 -19.60 -18.22
C ASP A 26 -16.65 -18.19 -17.77
N VAL A 27 -16.36 -17.33 -18.74
CA VAL A 27 -16.13 -15.90 -18.51
C VAL A 27 -17.44 -15.31 -17.97
N PRO A 28 -17.51 -14.84 -16.71
CA PRO A 28 -18.76 -14.29 -16.20
C PRO A 28 -19.12 -13.02 -16.97
N GLU A 29 -20.29 -13.01 -17.61
CA GLU A 29 -20.84 -11.82 -18.24
C GLU A 29 -21.07 -10.70 -17.20
N ARG A 30 -20.85 -9.46 -17.66
CA ARG A 30 -21.13 -8.15 -17.00
C ARG A 30 -20.17 -7.66 -15.92
N HIS A 31 -19.35 -6.70 -16.34
CA HIS A 31 -18.58 -5.74 -15.55
C HIS A 31 -19.34 -4.39 -15.45
N ARG A 32 -20.27 -4.24 -14.51
CA ARG A 32 -20.99 -2.96 -14.31
C ARG A 32 -20.43 -2.09 -13.18
N PHE A 33 -19.90 -2.70 -12.11
CA PHE A 33 -19.50 -1.94 -10.92
C PHE A 33 -18.15 -1.20 -11.08
N LEU A 34 -17.10 -1.88 -11.55
CA LEU A 34 -15.77 -1.25 -11.77
C LEU A 34 -15.81 -0.17 -12.85
N THR A 35 -16.56 -0.39 -13.92
CA THR A 35 -16.76 0.59 -15.00
C THR A 35 -17.54 1.81 -14.50
N ALA A 36 -18.54 1.62 -13.63
CA ALA A 36 -19.31 2.72 -13.05
C ALA A 36 -18.53 3.53 -12.00
N VAL A 37 -17.78 2.89 -11.12
CA VAL A 37 -17.06 3.56 -10.01
C VAL A 37 -15.72 4.15 -10.46
N PHE A 38 -14.97 3.43 -11.30
CA PHE A 38 -13.59 3.81 -11.65
C PHE A 38 -13.42 4.22 -13.12
N GLY A 39 -14.48 4.19 -13.94
CA GLY A 39 -14.40 4.51 -15.37
C GLY A 39 -13.45 3.60 -16.14
N VAL A 40 -13.34 2.34 -15.69
CA VAL A 40 -12.40 1.35 -16.22
C VAL A 40 -12.98 0.74 -17.51
N PRO A 41 -12.26 0.79 -18.64
CA PRO A 41 -12.68 0.15 -19.89
C PRO A 41 -12.89 -1.36 -19.71
N SER A 42 -13.84 -1.96 -20.43
CA SER A 42 -14.10 -3.41 -20.37
C SER A 42 -12.90 -4.26 -20.80
N GLU A 43 -12.02 -3.71 -21.63
CA GLU A 43 -10.79 -4.34 -22.16
C GLU A 43 -9.58 -4.21 -21.23
N SER A 44 -9.71 -3.57 -20.07
CA SER A 44 -8.54 -3.27 -19.22
C SER A 44 -8.04 -4.51 -18.47
N LEU A 45 -6.75 -4.51 -18.09
CA LEU A 45 -6.15 -5.54 -17.24
C LEU A 45 -6.92 -5.74 -15.93
N LEU A 46 -7.46 -4.65 -15.35
CA LEU A 46 -8.28 -4.70 -14.14
C LEU A 46 -9.63 -5.42 -14.33
N ALA A 47 -10.18 -5.37 -15.55
CA ALA A 47 -11.44 -6.03 -15.91
C ALA A 47 -11.26 -7.52 -16.24
N ARG A 48 -10.05 -7.95 -16.60
CA ARG A 48 -9.77 -9.36 -16.90
C ARG A 48 -9.88 -10.29 -15.67
N ARG A 49 -9.77 -9.77 -14.45
CA ARG A 49 -9.79 -10.61 -13.23
C ARG A 49 -10.49 -9.96 -12.04
N ARG A 50 -11.45 -10.69 -11.43
CA ARG A 50 -12.09 -10.27 -10.17
C ARG A 50 -11.27 -10.59 -8.92
N ARG A 51 -10.41 -11.60 -9.02
CA ARG A 51 -9.56 -12.07 -7.94
C ARG A 51 -8.29 -11.23 -7.88
N PHE A 52 -7.90 -10.85 -6.67
CA PHE A 52 -6.70 -10.07 -6.46
C PHE A 52 -5.47 -10.89 -6.85
N ALA A 53 -4.60 -10.32 -7.69
CA ALA A 53 -3.43 -11.02 -8.21
C ALA A 53 -2.51 -11.55 -7.10
N ALA A 54 -2.33 -10.77 -6.03
CA ALA A 54 -1.49 -11.14 -4.90
C ALA A 54 -2.15 -12.14 -3.94
N ASN A 55 -3.48 -12.19 -3.89
CA ASN A 55 -4.22 -13.16 -3.09
C ASN A 55 -5.49 -13.64 -3.82
N PRO A 56 -5.41 -14.78 -4.54
CA PRO A 56 -6.50 -15.30 -5.36
C PRO A 56 -7.77 -15.68 -4.59
N ARG A 57 -7.72 -15.76 -3.26
CA ARG A 57 -8.90 -16.06 -2.41
C ARG A 57 -9.77 -14.82 -2.15
N GLU A 58 -9.26 -13.63 -2.46
CA GLU A 58 -9.93 -12.36 -2.19
C GLU A 58 -10.26 -11.63 -3.50
N GLY A 59 -11.35 -10.85 -3.49
CA GLY A 59 -11.69 -9.97 -4.61
C GLY A 59 -10.81 -8.72 -4.65
N VAL A 60 -10.64 -8.11 -5.82
CA VAL A 60 -9.97 -6.81 -5.99
C VAL A 60 -10.72 -5.68 -5.26
N LEU A 61 -12.03 -5.81 -5.12
CA LEU A 61 -12.91 -4.81 -4.46
C LEU A 61 -13.13 -5.04 -2.98
N ARG A 62 -12.60 -6.13 -2.41
CA ARG A 62 -12.77 -6.42 -0.98
C ARG A 62 -11.67 -5.69 -0.20
N PRO A 63 -11.98 -4.65 0.59
CA PRO A 63 -10.97 -3.99 1.39
C PRO A 63 -10.46 -4.95 2.47
N SER A 64 -9.15 -5.02 2.60
CA SER A 64 -8.46 -5.77 3.64
C SER A 64 -7.17 -5.05 3.97
N VAL A 65 -6.98 -4.67 5.23
CA VAL A 65 -5.83 -3.84 5.65
C VAL A 65 -4.52 -4.58 5.33
N VAL A 66 -4.37 -5.81 5.80
CA VAL A 66 -3.10 -6.54 5.66
C VAL A 66 -2.79 -6.89 4.20
N THR A 67 -3.76 -7.44 3.45
CA THR A 67 -3.48 -7.90 2.08
C THR A 67 -3.43 -6.77 1.05
N SER A 68 -3.97 -5.59 1.37
CA SER A 68 -3.81 -4.39 0.52
C SER A 68 -2.53 -3.62 0.84
N LEU A 69 -2.16 -3.48 2.12
CA LEU A 69 -0.94 -2.76 2.51
C LEU A 69 0.33 -3.58 2.28
N PHE A 70 0.22 -4.90 2.40
CA PHE A 70 1.35 -5.83 2.32
C PHE A 70 1.05 -6.93 1.30
N PRO A 71 0.95 -6.59 0.00
CA PRO A 71 0.48 -7.51 -1.02
C PRO A 71 1.43 -8.69 -1.27
N GLN A 72 2.74 -8.52 -1.02
CA GLN A 72 3.75 -9.54 -1.32
C GLN A 72 4.10 -10.45 -0.14
N LEU A 73 3.32 -10.43 0.95
CA LEU A 73 3.58 -11.29 2.11
C LEU A 73 3.30 -12.77 1.81
N PRO A 74 4.22 -13.69 2.13
CA PRO A 74 3.93 -15.11 2.08
C PRO A 74 2.85 -15.48 3.10
N GLN A 75 2.04 -16.51 2.81
CA GLN A 75 0.89 -16.91 3.64
C GLN A 75 1.27 -17.26 5.07
N SER A 76 2.45 -17.87 5.25
CA SER A 76 3.01 -18.21 6.56
C SER A 76 3.22 -16.96 7.43
N SER A 77 3.70 -15.86 6.84
CA SER A 77 3.94 -14.59 7.54
C SER A 77 2.67 -13.76 7.74
N MET A 78 1.62 -13.93 6.92
CA MET A 78 0.38 -13.14 7.04
C MET A 78 -0.30 -13.26 8.41
N ILE A 79 -0.26 -14.45 9.03
CA ILE A 79 -0.81 -14.63 10.39
C ILE A 79 0.00 -13.82 11.40
N ALA A 80 1.33 -13.86 11.31
CA ALA A 80 2.21 -13.11 12.19
C ALA A 80 1.95 -11.60 12.07
N PHE A 81 1.82 -11.05 10.86
CA PHE A 81 1.50 -9.63 10.66
C PHE A 81 0.11 -9.24 11.21
N ARG A 82 -0.90 -10.09 11.02
CA ARG A 82 -2.24 -9.86 11.61
C ARG A 82 -2.19 -9.86 13.14
N VAL A 83 -1.49 -10.82 13.73
CA VAL A 83 -1.31 -10.92 15.18
C VAL A 83 -0.52 -9.73 15.70
N SER A 84 0.53 -9.29 15.02
CA SER A 84 1.31 -8.11 15.40
C SER A 84 0.49 -6.81 15.32
N LEU A 85 -0.35 -6.65 14.29
CA LEU A 85 -1.24 -5.49 14.16
C LEU A 85 -2.29 -5.47 15.28
N VAL A 86 -2.98 -6.59 15.51
CA VAL A 86 -4.01 -6.71 16.56
C VAL A 86 -3.39 -6.59 17.94
N GLY A 87 -2.25 -7.25 18.18
CA GLY A 87 -1.51 -7.19 19.43
C GLY A 87 -0.99 -5.78 19.72
N GLY A 88 -0.42 -5.11 18.72
CA GLY A 88 0.03 -3.73 18.85
C GLY A 88 -1.11 -2.75 19.13
N LEU A 89 -2.25 -2.90 18.44
CA LEU A 89 -3.46 -2.13 18.76
C LEU A 89 -3.94 -2.41 20.18
N ALA A 90 -3.95 -3.66 20.61
CA ALA A 90 -4.33 -4.04 21.97
C ALA A 90 -3.41 -3.38 23.02
N VAL A 91 -2.10 -3.30 22.75
CA VAL A 91 -1.14 -2.58 23.60
C VAL A 91 -1.46 -1.10 23.66
N VAL A 92 -1.72 -0.44 22.52
CA VAL A 92 -2.10 0.98 22.47
C VAL A 92 -3.36 1.24 23.29
N LEU A 93 -4.39 0.41 23.13
CA LEU A 93 -5.65 0.56 23.86
C LEU A 93 -5.49 0.24 25.35
N ALA A 94 -4.66 -0.74 25.72
CA ALA A 94 -4.34 -1.04 27.11
C ALA A 94 -3.63 0.13 27.81
N LEU A 95 -2.70 0.81 27.11
CA LEU A 95 -2.08 2.04 27.62
C LEU A 95 -3.11 3.16 27.80
N GLY A 96 -4.06 3.28 26.88
CA GLY A 96 -5.19 4.20 26.99
C GLY A 96 -6.08 3.92 28.21
N LEU A 97 -6.41 2.65 28.45
CA LEU A 97 -7.17 2.19 29.63
C LEU A 97 -6.42 2.48 30.94
N ALA A 98 -5.08 2.32 30.92
CA ALA A 98 -4.21 2.66 32.05
C ALA A 98 -4.03 4.18 32.26
N LYS A 99 -4.69 5.02 31.44
CA LYS A 99 -4.58 6.49 31.40
C LYS A 99 -3.16 6.98 31.06
N LEU A 100 -2.33 6.15 30.42
CA LEU A 100 -0.99 6.49 29.95
C LEU A 100 -1.05 6.98 28.51
N PHE A 101 -1.81 8.06 28.27
CA PHE A 101 -2.18 8.51 26.93
C PHE A 101 -0.97 8.87 26.04
N PRO A 102 0.04 9.64 26.49
CA PRO A 102 1.22 9.94 25.66
C PRO A 102 1.99 8.68 25.24
N LEU A 103 2.08 7.67 26.12
CA LEU A 103 2.71 6.40 25.77
C LEU A 103 1.89 5.63 24.73
N GLY A 104 0.55 5.68 24.83
CA GLY A 104 -0.34 5.15 23.82
C GLY A 104 -0.15 5.83 22.45
N LEU A 105 0.04 7.15 22.42
CA LEU A 105 0.35 7.89 21.20
C LEU A 105 1.69 7.48 20.59
N ILE A 106 2.74 7.38 21.40
CA ILE A 106 4.06 6.91 20.93
C ILE A 106 3.96 5.49 20.36
N ALA A 107 3.30 4.58 21.08
CA ALA A 107 3.08 3.21 20.62
C ALA A 107 2.29 3.18 19.31
N GLY A 108 1.23 3.99 19.19
CA GLY A 108 0.44 4.12 17.97
C GLY A 108 1.24 4.70 16.80
N ALA A 109 2.13 5.66 17.07
CA ALA A 109 2.98 6.28 16.06
C ALA A 109 4.00 5.33 15.44
N VAL A 110 4.45 4.36 16.22
CA VAL A 110 5.46 3.40 15.79
C VAL A 110 4.81 2.14 15.21
N LEU A 111 3.58 1.79 15.61
CA LEU A 111 2.90 0.55 15.23
C LEU A 111 2.91 0.27 13.72
N VAL A 112 2.25 1.11 12.92
CA VAL A 112 2.11 0.86 11.47
C VAL A 112 3.43 1.09 10.72
N PRO A 113 4.23 2.15 11.02
CA PRO A 113 5.55 2.30 10.41
C PRO A 113 6.49 1.12 10.68
N THR A 114 6.50 0.56 11.88
CA THR A 114 7.32 -0.63 12.19
C THR A 114 6.85 -1.85 11.41
N LEU A 115 5.53 -2.06 11.27
CA LEU A 115 5.02 -3.12 10.41
C LEU A 115 5.44 -2.92 8.95
N ALA A 116 5.42 -1.68 8.45
CA ALA A 116 5.91 -1.37 7.10
C ALA A 116 7.41 -1.67 6.95
N ILE A 117 8.24 -1.31 7.93
CA ILE A 117 9.67 -1.65 7.94
C ILE A 117 9.88 -3.16 7.94
N LEU A 118 9.18 -3.89 8.82
CA LEU A 118 9.26 -5.36 8.88
C LEU A 118 8.86 -6.01 7.56
N TYR A 119 7.80 -5.49 6.91
CA TYR A 119 7.40 -5.94 5.58
C TYR A 119 8.51 -5.76 4.55
N PHE A 120 9.14 -4.58 4.50
CA PHE A 120 10.21 -4.33 3.54
C PHE A 120 11.45 -5.19 3.78
N VAL A 121 11.74 -5.53 5.04
CA VAL A 121 12.84 -6.43 5.39
C VAL A 121 12.52 -7.87 5.01
N ASP A 122 11.28 -8.33 5.21
CA ASP A 122 10.86 -9.72 4.95
C ASP A 122 10.70 -10.00 3.44
N VAL A 123 10.20 -9.03 2.68
CA VAL A 123 9.85 -9.23 1.26
C VAL A 123 11.03 -9.02 0.31
N ASP A 124 12.16 -8.44 0.76
CA ASP A 124 13.36 -8.15 -0.04
C ASP A 124 12.98 -7.67 -1.46
N VAL A 125 12.16 -6.61 -1.51
CA VAL A 125 11.42 -6.14 -2.70
C VAL A 125 12.32 -5.86 -3.91
N TYR A 126 13.65 -5.75 -3.75
CA TYR A 126 14.51 -5.51 -4.88
C TYR A 126 15.75 -6.39 -4.88
N GLU A 127 16.07 -6.90 -6.07
CA GLU A 127 17.32 -7.58 -6.32
C GLU A 127 18.46 -6.56 -6.25
N ASP A 128 19.48 -6.86 -5.45
CA ASP A 128 20.82 -6.28 -5.52
C ASP A 128 21.02 -4.83 -5.00
N GLN A 129 20.77 -4.62 -3.69
CA GLN A 129 20.92 -3.39 -2.87
C GLN A 129 19.78 -2.35 -2.90
N PRO A 130 18.68 -2.62 -2.18
CA PRO A 130 17.50 -1.75 -2.23
C PRO A 130 17.06 -1.13 -0.91
N PHE A 131 17.50 -1.70 0.21
CA PHE A 131 17.11 -1.24 1.52
C PHE A 131 17.42 0.24 1.71
N ARG A 132 18.48 0.75 1.06
CA ARG A 132 18.84 2.17 1.10
C ARG A 132 17.76 3.07 0.50
N VAL A 133 17.15 2.70 -0.61
CA VAL A 133 16.15 3.56 -1.28
C VAL A 133 14.87 3.57 -0.46
N VAL A 134 14.41 2.41 0.01
CA VAL A 134 13.28 2.29 0.93
C VAL A 134 13.56 3.02 2.25
N ALA A 135 14.77 2.89 2.79
CA ALA A 135 15.16 3.61 4.00
C ALA A 135 15.17 5.12 3.77
N VAL A 136 15.61 5.60 2.60
CA VAL A 136 15.58 7.02 2.25
C VAL A 136 14.15 7.53 2.07
N THR A 137 13.24 6.75 1.49
CA THR A 137 11.82 7.16 1.37
C THR A 137 11.13 7.19 2.72
N LEU A 138 11.38 6.20 3.59
CA LEU A 138 10.93 6.19 4.98
C LEU A 138 11.51 7.37 5.77
N LEU A 139 12.82 7.63 5.63
CA LEU A 139 13.50 8.74 6.31
C LEU A 139 12.95 10.08 5.83
N TRP A 140 12.72 10.24 4.52
CA TRP A 140 12.06 11.41 3.96
C TRP A 140 10.68 11.62 4.57
N GLY A 141 9.84 10.57 4.58
CA GLY A 141 8.52 10.62 5.18
C GLY A 141 8.59 11.04 6.65
N ALA A 142 9.40 10.37 7.45
CA ALA A 142 9.57 10.69 8.88
C ALA A 142 10.08 12.12 9.10
N ALA A 143 11.12 12.55 8.38
CA ALA A 143 11.70 13.89 8.52
C ALA A 143 10.71 14.99 8.11
N THR A 144 10.00 14.80 7.00
CA THR A 144 8.97 15.76 6.54
C THR A 144 7.75 15.75 7.45
N GLY A 145 7.36 14.60 8.03
CA GLY A 145 6.30 14.51 9.03
C GLY A 145 6.65 15.25 10.32
N ILE A 146 7.87 15.09 10.83
CA ILE A 146 8.37 15.83 11.99
C ILE A 146 8.39 17.33 11.69
N GLY A 147 8.97 17.74 10.57
CA GLY A 147 9.02 19.16 10.15
C GLY A 147 7.62 19.76 9.97
N TYR A 148 6.70 18.98 9.41
CA TYR A 148 5.30 19.35 9.27
C TYR A 148 4.62 19.56 10.63
N ALA A 149 4.79 18.66 11.59
CA ALA A 149 4.20 18.83 12.92
C ALA A 149 4.72 20.07 13.65
N PHE A 150 6.03 20.38 13.51
CA PHE A 150 6.58 21.64 14.00
C PHE A 150 5.96 22.86 13.31
N LEU A 151 5.73 22.81 12.00
CA LEU A 151 5.05 23.88 11.27
C LEU A 151 3.59 24.04 11.72
N VAL A 152 2.84 22.96 11.91
CA VAL A 152 1.47 22.99 12.42
C VAL A 152 1.43 23.68 13.79
N ARG A 153 2.41 23.39 14.65
CA ARG A 153 2.54 24.01 15.96
C ARG A 153 2.75 25.53 15.89
N THR A 154 3.53 26.02 14.93
CA THR A 154 3.80 27.47 14.80
C THR A 154 2.65 28.22 14.14
N VAL A 155 1.98 27.60 13.17
CA VAL A 155 0.91 28.23 12.37
C VAL A 155 -0.46 28.12 13.05
N SER A 156 -0.70 27.12 13.90
CA SER A 156 -2.01 26.87 14.52
C SER A 156 -1.93 26.58 16.02
N PRO A 157 -1.45 27.51 16.86
CA PRO A 157 -1.28 27.30 18.30
C PRO A 157 -2.62 27.08 19.03
N THR A 158 -2.71 26.04 19.86
CA THR A 158 -3.94 25.55 20.51
C THR A 158 -4.38 26.35 21.75
N GLY A 159 -4.00 27.63 21.87
CA GLY A 159 -4.22 28.47 23.07
C GLY A 159 -5.18 29.66 22.89
N ALA A 160 -4.95 30.75 23.63
CA ALA A 160 -5.80 31.96 23.68
C ALA A 160 -6.11 32.63 22.31
N ARG A 161 -5.37 32.31 21.26
CA ARG A 161 -5.66 32.74 19.88
C ARG A 161 -6.89 32.07 19.25
N LEU A 162 -7.33 30.92 19.77
CA LEU A 162 -8.58 30.25 19.35
C LEU A 162 -9.82 31.12 19.56
N PHE A 163 -9.81 31.99 20.58
CA PHE A 163 -10.93 32.91 20.86
C PHE A 163 -10.91 34.17 19.98
N ALA A 164 -9.83 34.38 19.21
CA ALA A 164 -9.65 35.52 18.31
C ALA A 164 -9.79 35.14 16.82
N GLU A 165 -9.77 33.84 16.49
CA GLU A 165 -9.90 33.34 15.12
C GLU A 165 -11.35 33.00 14.78
N SER A 166 -11.80 33.42 13.59
CA SER A 166 -13.09 33.00 13.05
C SER A 166 -13.05 31.53 12.61
N ASN A 167 -14.17 30.81 12.72
CA ASN A 167 -14.29 29.41 12.27
C ASN A 167 -13.76 29.19 10.83
N GLY A 168 -13.91 30.19 9.96
CA GLY A 168 -13.41 30.13 8.58
C GLY A 168 -11.89 30.05 8.46
N HIS A 169 -11.13 30.71 9.34
CA HIS A 169 -9.66 30.65 9.32
C HIS A 169 -9.15 29.28 9.74
N GLN A 170 -9.78 28.66 10.74
CA GLN A 170 -9.43 27.32 11.21
C GLN A 170 -9.75 26.26 10.15
N LEU A 171 -10.91 26.35 9.49
CA LEU A 171 -11.27 25.44 8.41
C LEU A 171 -10.31 25.58 7.22
N LEU A 172 -9.94 26.81 6.84
CA LEU A 172 -9.00 27.05 5.74
C LEU A 172 -7.60 26.50 6.06
N THR A 173 -7.08 26.75 7.25
CA THR A 173 -5.72 26.34 7.63
C THR A 173 -5.65 24.85 7.93
N ARG A 174 -6.43 24.35 8.89
CA ARG A 174 -6.39 22.95 9.36
C ARG A 174 -7.16 21.99 8.47
N GLY A 175 -8.23 22.45 7.83
CA GLY A 175 -9.05 21.63 6.95
C GLY A 175 -8.53 21.58 5.51
N ILE A 176 -7.81 22.61 5.03
CA ILE A 176 -7.41 22.73 3.62
C ILE A 176 -5.89 22.86 3.42
N LEU A 177 -5.27 23.94 3.88
CA LEU A 177 -3.88 24.26 3.55
C LEU A 177 -2.90 23.22 4.12
N LEU A 178 -3.05 22.88 5.40
CA LEU A 178 -2.18 21.92 6.09
C LEU A 178 -2.32 20.49 5.51
N PRO A 179 -3.53 19.96 5.25
CA PRO A 179 -3.65 18.64 4.61
C PRO A 179 -3.11 18.61 3.17
N LEU A 180 -3.32 19.67 2.37
CA LEU A 180 -2.74 19.75 1.02
C LEU A 180 -1.21 19.75 1.06
N LEU A 181 -0.63 20.49 2.00
CA LEU A 181 0.82 20.48 2.21
C LEU A 181 1.31 19.08 2.60
N SER A 182 0.57 18.35 3.44
CA SER A 182 0.94 16.98 3.82
C SER A 182 1.00 16.04 2.61
N VAL A 183 -0.01 16.07 1.72
CA VAL A 183 -0.01 15.27 0.48
C VAL A 183 1.20 15.62 -0.39
N ALA A 184 1.50 16.91 -0.54
CA ALA A 184 2.66 17.35 -1.33
C ALA A 184 3.98 16.84 -0.74
N LEU A 185 4.19 16.95 0.57
CA LEU A 185 5.40 16.49 1.26
C LEU A 185 5.56 14.96 1.19
N MET A 186 4.47 14.23 1.44
CA MET A 186 4.44 12.76 1.36
C MET A 186 4.77 12.27 -0.05
N LEU A 187 4.26 12.94 -1.10
CA LEU A 187 4.47 12.55 -2.50
C LEU A 187 5.82 13.01 -3.07
N ALA A 188 6.38 14.12 -2.60
CA ALA A 188 7.61 14.70 -3.13
C ALA A 188 8.80 13.72 -3.08
N GLY A 189 8.99 13.02 -1.97
CA GLY A 189 10.07 12.04 -1.80
C GLY A 189 10.03 10.94 -2.85
N PRO A 190 8.93 10.19 -2.99
CA PRO A 190 8.72 9.25 -4.08
C PRO A 190 8.98 9.88 -5.45
N LEU A 191 8.39 11.04 -5.78
CA LEU A 191 8.53 11.63 -7.11
C LEU A 191 9.98 11.95 -7.52
N ILE A 192 10.89 12.19 -6.57
CA ILE A 192 12.34 12.35 -6.84
C ILE A 192 12.93 11.06 -7.43
N LEU A 193 12.36 9.89 -7.13
CA LEU A 193 12.76 8.60 -7.67
C LEU A 193 12.14 8.30 -9.04
N LEU A 194 11.07 9.01 -9.43
CA LEU A 194 10.40 8.80 -10.72
C LEU A 194 11.33 8.88 -11.94
N PRO A 195 12.38 9.72 -12.00
CA PRO A 195 13.34 9.76 -13.11
C PRO A 195 14.19 8.49 -13.28
N TYR A 196 14.39 7.70 -12.23
CA TYR A 196 15.28 6.55 -12.24
C TYR A 196 14.64 5.36 -12.95
N ARG A 197 15.25 4.95 -14.08
CA ARG A 197 14.79 3.83 -14.91
C ARG A 197 14.92 2.45 -14.27
N ARG A 198 15.46 2.35 -13.05
CA ARG A 198 15.47 1.07 -12.32
C ARG A 198 14.10 0.75 -11.73
N PHE A 199 13.26 1.77 -11.51
CA PHE A 199 11.94 1.63 -10.87
C PHE A 199 10.84 1.92 -11.90
N ASN A 200 10.51 0.94 -12.73
CA ASN A 200 9.62 1.17 -13.87
C ASN A 200 8.18 0.70 -13.64
N ASP A 201 7.92 -0.03 -12.55
CA ASP A 201 6.62 -0.65 -12.33
C ASP A 201 5.73 0.19 -11.41
N ALA A 202 4.41 0.12 -11.62
CA ALA A 202 3.45 0.80 -10.75
C ALA A 202 3.57 0.34 -9.28
N LEU A 203 4.04 -0.90 -9.06
CA LEU A 203 4.25 -1.47 -7.73
C LEU A 203 5.37 -0.78 -6.95
N ASP A 204 6.44 -0.37 -7.64
CA ASP A 204 7.54 0.40 -7.03
C ASP A 204 7.05 1.76 -6.54
N GLY A 205 6.34 2.48 -7.42
CA GLY A 205 5.73 3.76 -7.09
C GLY A 205 4.78 3.64 -5.89
N ALA A 206 3.93 2.61 -5.88
CA ALA A 206 3.02 2.35 -4.78
C ALA A 206 3.73 2.06 -3.47
N THR A 207 4.83 1.30 -3.52
CA THR A 207 5.66 0.96 -2.37
C THR A 207 6.35 2.20 -1.78
N PHE A 208 6.98 3.03 -2.62
CA PHE A 208 7.63 4.27 -2.17
C PHE A 208 6.62 5.26 -1.58
N GLY A 209 5.46 5.42 -2.24
CA GLY A 209 4.38 6.28 -1.76
C GLY A 209 3.82 5.81 -0.42
N ALA A 210 3.54 4.52 -0.28
CA ALA A 210 3.03 3.93 0.95
C ALA A 210 4.03 4.10 2.11
N GLY A 211 5.32 3.80 1.87
CA GLY A 211 6.39 3.99 2.83
C GLY A 211 6.53 5.45 3.29
N SER A 212 6.55 6.39 2.35
CA SER A 212 6.61 7.83 2.66
C SER A 212 5.39 8.30 3.47
N GLY A 213 4.18 7.90 3.07
CA GLY A 213 2.93 8.28 3.73
C GLY A 213 2.83 7.75 5.17
N VAL A 214 3.16 6.48 5.40
CA VAL A 214 3.11 5.88 6.74
C VAL A 214 4.17 6.47 7.67
N ALA A 215 5.40 6.68 7.16
CA ALA A 215 6.48 7.27 7.95
C ALA A 215 6.22 8.75 8.28
N PHE A 216 5.60 9.50 7.36
CA PHE A 216 5.13 10.86 7.63
C PHE A 216 4.11 10.89 8.77
N ALA A 217 3.09 10.03 8.71
CA ALA A 217 2.07 9.96 9.76
C ALA A 217 2.69 9.63 11.13
N GLY A 218 3.62 8.65 11.17
CA GLY A 218 4.36 8.31 12.38
C GLY A 218 5.23 9.47 12.91
N GLY A 219 6.01 10.11 12.02
CA GLY A 219 6.88 11.22 12.38
C GLY A 219 6.12 12.43 12.94
N ALA A 220 5.02 12.82 12.29
CA ALA A 220 4.18 13.91 12.76
C ALA A 220 3.56 13.61 14.13
N LEU A 221 3.12 12.36 14.33
CA LEU A 221 2.49 11.93 15.56
C LEU A 221 3.46 11.84 16.74
N ILE A 222 4.72 11.46 16.51
CA ILE A 222 5.76 11.46 17.54
C ILE A 222 5.89 12.86 18.16
N VAL A 223 5.92 13.91 17.33
CA VAL A 223 6.00 15.31 17.81
C VAL A 223 4.79 15.65 18.69
N HIS A 224 3.57 15.29 18.24
CA HIS A 224 2.35 15.50 19.02
C HIS A 224 2.34 14.71 20.35
N ALA A 225 2.91 13.51 20.36
CA ALA A 225 3.03 12.70 21.57
C ALA A 225 4.00 13.32 22.60
N PHE A 226 5.09 13.94 22.14
CA PHE A 226 6.01 14.67 23.02
C PHE A 226 5.40 15.94 23.60
N ASP A 227 4.61 16.69 22.82
CA ASP A 227 3.91 17.86 23.32
C ASP A 227 2.91 17.47 24.43
N THR A 228 2.16 16.38 24.25
CA THR A 228 1.24 15.88 25.29
C THR A 228 1.95 15.27 26.50
N LEU A 229 3.17 14.75 26.32
CA LEU A 229 3.98 14.26 27.44
C LEU A 229 4.44 15.40 28.35
N ALA A 230 4.66 16.60 27.81
CA ALA A 230 5.02 17.78 28.60
C ALA A 230 3.92 18.18 29.61
N ASP A 231 2.66 17.86 29.32
CA ASP A 231 1.51 18.07 30.21
C ASP A 231 1.35 16.95 31.27
N GLY A 232 2.23 15.95 31.26
CA GLY A 232 2.27 14.82 32.19
C GLY A 232 1.70 13.51 31.63
N PHE A 233 1.93 12.40 32.34
CA PHE A 233 1.55 11.06 31.87
C PHE A 233 0.05 10.76 31.89
N ARG A 234 -0.71 11.49 32.71
CA ARG A 234 -2.15 11.28 32.94
C ARG A 234 -2.89 12.61 32.78
N PRO A 235 -3.05 13.10 31.54
CA PRO A 235 -3.79 14.33 31.29
C PRO A 235 -5.23 14.21 31.82
N PRO A 236 -5.94 15.31 32.13
CA PRO A 236 -7.35 15.22 32.51
C PRO A 236 -8.22 14.81 31.30
N GLY A 237 -9.20 13.92 31.50
CA GLY A 237 -10.10 13.49 30.42
C GLY A 237 -10.87 12.20 30.71
N GLN A 238 -11.88 11.93 29.87
CA GLN A 238 -12.65 10.68 29.91
C GLN A 238 -11.93 9.60 29.08
N VAL A 239 -11.94 8.37 29.59
CA VAL A 239 -11.24 7.24 28.94
C VAL A 239 -11.84 6.90 27.57
N GLY A 240 -13.18 6.95 27.43
CA GLY A 240 -13.87 6.62 26.18
C GLY A 240 -13.37 7.43 24.97
N PRO A 241 -13.47 8.77 24.99
CA PRO A 241 -12.95 9.63 23.93
C PRO A 241 -11.46 9.43 23.63
N TRP A 242 -10.64 9.16 24.65
CA TRP A 242 -9.22 8.86 24.42
C TRP A 242 -9.00 7.56 23.68
N LEU A 243 -9.74 6.49 24.00
CA LEU A 243 -9.63 5.22 23.27
C LEU A 243 -10.00 5.39 21.81
N VAL A 244 -11.05 6.16 21.51
CA VAL A 244 -11.45 6.49 20.14
C VAL A 244 -10.33 7.29 19.46
N LYS A 245 -9.74 8.28 20.13
CA LYS A 245 -8.63 9.06 19.56
C LYS A 245 -7.38 8.22 19.32
N LEU A 246 -7.06 7.30 20.22
CA LEU A 246 -5.93 6.38 20.06
C LEU A 246 -6.16 5.44 18.87
N ALA A 247 -7.37 4.93 18.66
CA ALA A 247 -7.69 4.10 17.50
C ALA A 247 -7.58 4.88 16.17
N ASP A 248 -8.10 6.10 16.15
CA ASP A 248 -8.00 7.05 15.03
C ASP A 248 -6.54 7.30 14.63
N ILE A 249 -5.71 7.62 15.63
CA ILE A 249 -4.31 7.94 15.45
C ILE A 249 -3.44 6.71 15.13
N ALA A 250 -3.68 5.57 15.78
CA ALA A 250 -2.84 4.39 15.65
C ALA A 250 -3.12 3.58 14.38
N ILE A 251 -4.33 3.68 13.82
CA ILE A 251 -4.73 2.89 12.65
C ILE A 251 -5.23 3.80 11.53
N ALA A 252 -6.30 4.55 11.75
CA ALA A 252 -7.03 5.16 10.65
C ALA A 252 -6.18 6.19 9.89
N LEU A 253 -5.50 7.11 10.59
CA LEU A 253 -4.65 8.11 9.93
C LEU A 253 -3.41 7.52 9.21
N PRO A 254 -2.64 6.61 9.82
CA PRO A 254 -1.55 5.94 9.12
C PRO A 254 -2.03 5.12 7.92
N VAL A 255 -3.14 4.39 8.03
CA VAL A 255 -3.71 3.59 6.94
C VAL A 255 -4.17 4.49 5.81
N LEU A 256 -4.89 5.58 6.10
CA LEU A 256 -5.32 6.54 5.09
C LEU A 256 -4.12 7.11 4.34
N SER A 257 -3.12 7.60 5.07
CA SER A 257 -1.92 8.22 4.49
C SER A 257 -1.13 7.22 3.63
N MET A 258 -0.92 6.00 4.14
CA MET A 258 -0.23 4.93 3.43
C MET A 258 -0.96 4.53 2.16
N ALA A 259 -2.27 4.28 2.25
CA ALA A 259 -3.06 3.80 1.12
C ALA A 259 -3.26 4.86 0.04
N THR A 260 -3.58 6.10 0.44
CA THR A 260 -3.81 7.21 -0.51
C THR A 260 -2.53 7.60 -1.24
N VAL A 261 -1.42 7.79 -0.52
CA VAL A 261 -0.14 8.21 -1.13
C VAL A 261 0.48 7.06 -1.92
N GLY A 262 0.37 5.82 -1.45
CA GLY A 262 0.75 4.65 -2.23
C GLY A 262 -0.02 4.56 -3.55
N ALA A 263 -1.35 4.67 -3.51
CA ALA A 263 -2.16 4.62 -4.72
C ALA A 263 -1.85 5.79 -5.68
N LEU A 264 -1.64 7.00 -5.13
CA LEU A 264 -1.28 8.19 -5.88
C LEU A 264 0.07 8.04 -6.58
N ALA A 265 1.11 7.63 -5.83
CA ALA A 265 2.45 7.44 -6.38
C ALA A 265 2.43 6.32 -7.44
N GLY A 266 1.77 5.19 -7.19
CA GLY A 266 1.62 4.14 -8.20
C GLY A 266 0.89 4.62 -9.47
N ALA A 267 -0.08 5.54 -9.37
CA ALA A 267 -0.71 6.16 -10.54
C ALA A 267 0.25 7.05 -11.36
N PHE A 268 1.21 7.72 -10.72
CA PHE A 268 2.27 8.44 -11.44
C PHE A 268 3.18 7.47 -12.19
N TRP A 269 3.60 6.37 -11.57
CA TRP A 269 4.41 5.35 -12.22
C TRP A 269 3.67 4.69 -13.38
N LEU A 270 2.41 4.31 -13.17
CA LEU A 270 1.54 3.77 -14.21
C LEU A 270 1.43 4.69 -15.43
N ARG A 271 1.42 6.01 -15.23
CA ARG A 271 1.32 6.97 -16.34
C ARG A 271 2.63 7.18 -17.08
N TYR A 272 3.73 7.31 -16.35
CA TYR A 272 5.00 7.81 -16.88
C TYR A 272 6.04 6.71 -17.13
N ARG A 273 5.90 5.55 -16.49
CA ARG A 273 6.87 4.46 -16.53
C ARG A 273 6.35 3.18 -17.15
N ALA A 274 5.07 2.84 -16.91
CA ALA A 274 4.50 1.63 -17.48
C ALA A 274 4.57 1.61 -19.03
N PRO A 275 4.67 0.40 -19.64
CA PRO A 275 4.56 0.19 -21.08
C PRO A 275 3.31 0.85 -21.67
N VAL A 276 3.39 1.31 -22.92
CA VAL A 276 2.34 2.16 -23.54
C VAL A 276 0.96 1.49 -23.54
N GLY A 277 0.90 0.15 -23.62
CA GLY A 277 -0.32 -0.63 -23.55
C GLY A 277 -1.04 -0.54 -22.20
N ASP A 278 -0.28 -0.41 -21.11
CA ASP A 278 -0.80 -0.58 -19.75
C ASP A 278 -1.05 0.75 -19.02
N ARG A 279 -0.54 1.87 -19.56
CA ARG A 279 -0.80 3.24 -19.06
C ARG A 279 -2.28 3.62 -18.89
N ARG A 280 -3.20 2.83 -19.44
CA ARG A 280 -4.67 3.02 -19.36
C ARG A 280 -5.38 1.90 -18.59
N ALA A 281 -4.65 0.92 -18.05
CA ALA A 281 -5.19 -0.26 -17.39
C ALA A 281 -6.08 0.07 -16.18
N LEU A 282 -5.74 1.13 -15.43
CA LEU A 282 -6.53 1.61 -14.30
C LEU A 282 -7.58 2.68 -14.71
N GLY A 283 -7.81 2.89 -16.01
CA GLY A 283 -8.81 3.84 -16.51
C GLY A 283 -8.52 5.29 -16.12
N ARG A 284 -9.48 5.97 -15.47
CA ARG A 284 -9.32 7.37 -15.03
C ARG A 284 -8.35 7.49 -13.85
N LEU A 285 -8.39 6.54 -12.92
CA LEU A 285 -7.58 6.57 -11.70
C LEU A 285 -6.09 6.37 -11.94
N GLY A 286 -5.69 5.79 -13.07
CA GLY A 286 -4.28 5.70 -13.46
C GLY A 286 -3.69 6.99 -14.02
N LYS A 287 -4.50 8.05 -14.19
CA LYS A 287 -4.04 9.34 -14.70
C LYS A 287 -3.84 10.32 -13.54
N PRO A 288 -2.66 10.96 -13.41
CA PRO A 288 -2.38 11.96 -12.37
C PRO A 288 -3.45 13.05 -12.26
N VAL A 289 -4.05 13.47 -13.38
CA VAL A 289 -5.12 14.48 -13.44
C VAL A 289 -6.34 14.12 -12.58
N TYR A 290 -6.65 12.83 -12.43
CA TYR A 290 -7.75 12.37 -11.56
C TYR A 290 -7.24 11.79 -10.23
N ALA A 291 -6.03 11.21 -10.21
CA ALA A 291 -5.43 10.65 -9.01
C ALA A 291 -5.13 11.74 -7.95
N VAL A 292 -4.53 12.87 -8.37
CA VAL A 292 -4.21 13.99 -7.46
C VAL A 292 -5.45 14.55 -6.77
N PRO A 293 -6.53 14.96 -7.47
CA PRO A 293 -7.71 15.48 -6.80
C PRO A 293 -8.40 14.44 -5.91
N LEU A 294 -8.37 13.14 -6.27
CA LEU A 294 -8.91 12.09 -5.41
C LEU A 294 -8.11 11.95 -4.11
N ALA A 295 -6.78 11.92 -4.20
CA ALA A 295 -5.92 11.84 -3.01
C ALA A 295 -6.08 13.07 -2.11
N CYS A 296 -6.09 14.27 -2.69
CA CYS A 296 -6.38 15.50 -1.96
C CYS A 296 -7.76 15.43 -1.31
N LEU A 297 -8.81 15.00 -2.03
CA LEU A 297 -10.16 14.88 -1.49
C LEU A 297 -10.22 13.91 -0.29
N LEU A 298 -9.59 12.74 -0.37
CA LEU A 298 -9.58 11.75 0.72
C LEU A 298 -8.91 12.31 1.98
N ILE A 299 -7.76 12.96 1.83
CA ILE A 299 -7.00 13.53 2.96
C ILE A 299 -7.68 14.79 3.52
N LEU A 300 -8.21 15.67 2.66
CA LEU A 300 -9.01 16.83 3.06
C LEU A 300 -10.27 16.42 3.81
N ALA A 301 -11.01 15.43 3.29
CA ALA A 301 -12.19 14.90 3.94
C ALA A 301 -11.83 14.36 5.33
N GLY A 302 -10.77 13.56 5.44
CA GLY A 302 -10.29 13.04 6.73
C GLY A 302 -9.94 14.14 7.75
N ALA A 303 -9.36 15.25 7.29
CA ALA A 303 -9.07 16.41 8.15
C ALA A 303 -10.33 17.18 8.56
N VAL A 304 -11.21 17.51 7.61
CA VAL A 304 -12.45 18.27 7.87
C VAL A 304 -13.41 17.47 8.75
N ILE A 305 -13.55 16.17 8.52
CA ILE A 305 -14.41 15.29 9.31
C ILE A 305 -14.00 15.29 10.79
N GLN A 306 -12.70 15.29 11.08
CA GLN A 306 -12.21 15.36 12.46
C GLN A 306 -12.46 16.71 13.13
N LEU A 307 -12.63 17.79 12.35
CA LEU A 307 -12.94 19.12 12.87
C LEU A 307 -14.44 19.29 13.13
N GLU A 308 -15.28 18.75 12.25
CA GLU A 308 -16.72 19.03 12.22
C GLU A 308 -17.58 17.94 12.89
N LEU A 309 -17.12 16.69 12.92
CA LEU A 309 -17.91 15.57 13.45
C LEU A 309 -17.47 15.18 14.88
N PRO A 310 -18.40 14.64 15.68
CA PRO A 310 -18.05 14.07 16.97
C PRO A 310 -17.11 12.87 16.78
N ILE A 311 -16.18 12.69 17.72
CA ILE A 311 -15.01 11.81 17.57
C ILE A 311 -15.35 10.37 17.13
N LEU A 312 -16.45 9.78 17.63
CA LEU A 312 -16.86 8.44 17.24
C LEU A 312 -17.34 8.38 15.78
N LEU A 313 -18.14 9.36 15.36
CA LEU A 313 -18.61 9.45 13.98
C LEU A 313 -17.45 9.77 13.04
N ALA A 314 -16.54 10.65 13.45
CA ALA A 314 -15.32 10.96 12.70
C ALA A 314 -14.49 9.69 12.44
N LEU A 315 -14.28 8.85 13.45
CA LEU A 315 -13.60 7.56 13.30
C LEU A 315 -14.32 6.63 12.31
N ILE A 316 -15.64 6.49 12.42
CA ILE A 316 -16.42 5.63 11.52
C ILE A 316 -16.28 6.07 10.06
N VAL A 317 -16.38 7.38 9.80
CA VAL A 317 -16.26 7.91 8.43
C VAL A 317 -14.81 7.79 7.95
N LEU A 318 -13.82 7.99 8.82
CA LEU A 318 -12.41 7.81 8.45
C LEU A 318 -12.09 6.37 8.07
N LEU A 319 -12.62 5.38 8.80
CA LEU A 319 -12.51 3.96 8.43
C LEU A 319 -13.20 3.65 7.09
N ALA A 320 -14.27 4.37 6.74
CA ALA A 320 -14.88 4.25 5.41
C ALA A 320 -13.98 4.86 4.32
N LEU A 321 -13.31 5.98 4.59
CA LEU A 321 -12.30 6.56 3.68
C LEU A 321 -11.10 5.63 3.51
N ASP A 322 -10.65 4.97 4.57
CA ASP A 322 -9.61 3.93 4.51
C ASP A 322 -10.02 2.79 3.59
N ALA A 323 -11.26 2.30 3.70
CA ALA A 323 -11.75 1.25 2.81
C ALA A 323 -11.68 1.68 1.34
N VAL A 324 -12.05 2.93 1.03
CA VAL A 324 -11.94 3.49 -0.33
C VAL A 324 -10.48 3.59 -0.78
N ALA A 325 -9.61 4.14 0.07
CA ALA A 325 -8.18 4.28 -0.22
C ALA A 325 -7.49 2.91 -0.42
N LEU A 326 -7.82 1.92 0.41
CA LEU A 326 -7.31 0.55 0.30
C LEU A 326 -7.77 -0.15 -0.96
N VAL A 327 -9.03 0.06 -1.39
CA VAL A 327 -9.50 -0.48 -2.67
C VAL A 327 -8.77 0.18 -3.84
N TRP A 328 -8.51 1.49 -3.77
CA TRP A 328 -7.74 2.18 -4.79
C TRP A 328 -6.29 1.68 -4.85
N LEU A 329 -5.60 1.60 -3.71
CA LEU A 329 -4.25 1.02 -3.62
C LEU A 329 -4.22 -0.40 -4.17
N ARG A 330 -5.20 -1.24 -3.78
CA ARG A 330 -5.31 -2.63 -4.23
C ARG A 330 -5.49 -2.72 -5.74
N ALA A 331 -6.26 -1.80 -6.34
CA ALA A 331 -6.42 -1.75 -7.79
C ALA A 331 -5.10 -1.36 -8.50
N VAL A 332 -4.34 -0.41 -7.94
CA VAL A 332 -3.01 -0.03 -8.45
C VAL A 332 -2.03 -1.21 -8.37
N VAL A 333 -1.93 -1.86 -7.22
CA VAL A 333 -1.08 -3.05 -7.01
C VAL A 333 -1.49 -4.19 -7.94
N HIS A 334 -2.80 -4.41 -8.12
CA HIS A 334 -3.29 -5.44 -9.01
C HIS A 334 -2.86 -5.21 -10.46
N VAL A 335 -2.91 -3.96 -10.93
CA VAL A 335 -2.41 -3.60 -12.26
C VAL A 335 -0.90 -3.76 -12.33
N GLY A 336 -0.15 -3.26 -11.35
CA GLY A 336 1.31 -3.40 -11.35
C GLY A 336 1.78 -4.86 -11.45
N LEU A 337 1.14 -5.78 -10.71
CA LEU A 337 1.42 -7.22 -10.80
C LEU A 337 1.00 -7.84 -12.14
N LEU A 338 0.09 -7.22 -12.88
CA LEU A 338 -0.30 -7.62 -14.22
C LEU A 338 0.57 -6.99 -15.32
N GLU A 339 1.32 -5.93 -15.04
CA GLU A 339 2.29 -5.34 -15.98
C GLU A 339 3.53 -6.23 -16.05
N GLU A 340 4.08 -6.59 -14.90
CA GLU A 340 5.21 -7.52 -14.77
C GLU A 340 4.89 -8.89 -15.41
N ALA A 341 3.61 -9.24 -15.50
CA ALA A 341 3.12 -10.43 -16.19
C ALA A 341 3.41 -10.46 -17.69
N VAL A 342 3.18 -9.32 -18.34
CA VAL A 342 3.19 -9.20 -19.80
C VAL A 342 4.62 -9.22 -20.32
N GLU A 343 5.58 -8.82 -19.49
CA GLU A 343 7.01 -8.81 -19.81
C GLU A 343 7.68 -10.18 -19.66
N ALA A 344 6.99 -11.19 -19.09
CA ALA A 344 7.50 -12.56 -19.05
C ALA A 344 7.37 -13.23 -20.44
N GLU A 345 8.46 -13.24 -21.20
CA GLU A 345 8.45 -13.70 -22.60
C GLU A 345 8.54 -15.23 -22.78
N ALA A 346 9.10 -15.96 -21.82
CA ALA A 346 9.34 -17.39 -21.95
C ALA A 346 8.87 -18.20 -20.72
N TYR A 347 8.34 -19.39 -20.98
CA TYR A 347 8.10 -20.40 -19.95
C TYR A 347 9.43 -20.79 -19.31
N GLY A 348 9.65 -20.35 -18.08
CA GLY A 348 10.82 -20.72 -17.30
C GLY A 348 10.74 -22.16 -16.77
N PRO A 349 11.79 -22.59 -16.04
CA PRO A 349 11.83 -23.92 -15.43
C PRO A 349 10.66 -24.14 -14.47
N GLU A 350 10.36 -25.40 -14.18
CA GLU A 350 9.38 -25.76 -13.15
C GLU A 350 9.93 -25.38 -11.78
N ILE A 351 9.19 -24.55 -11.06
CA ILE A 351 9.52 -24.07 -9.71
C ILE A 351 8.43 -24.48 -8.73
N THR A 352 8.75 -24.55 -7.45
CA THR A 352 7.75 -24.78 -6.41
C THR A 352 7.15 -23.43 -5.99
N CYS A 353 5.82 -23.29 -6.08
CA CYS A 353 5.14 -22.07 -5.69
C CYS A 353 5.23 -21.84 -4.17
N ALA A 354 5.80 -20.71 -3.73
CA ALA A 354 5.92 -20.37 -2.31
C ALA A 354 4.56 -20.14 -1.60
N ASN A 355 3.46 -20.00 -2.34
CA ASN A 355 2.12 -19.81 -1.80
C ASN A 355 1.38 -21.12 -1.50
N CYS A 356 1.37 -22.06 -2.46
CA CYS A 356 0.62 -23.32 -2.34
C CYS A 356 1.49 -24.57 -2.22
N GLY A 357 2.80 -24.47 -2.41
CA GLY A 357 3.74 -25.59 -2.36
C GLY A 357 3.67 -26.56 -3.55
N HIS A 358 2.83 -26.29 -4.55
CA HIS A 358 2.75 -27.11 -5.76
C HIS A 358 3.77 -26.67 -6.81
N PRO A 359 4.24 -27.60 -7.65
CA PRO A 359 5.06 -27.27 -8.80
C PRO A 359 4.26 -26.46 -9.82
N THR A 360 4.92 -25.53 -10.51
CA THR A 360 4.36 -24.65 -11.52
C THR A 360 5.48 -24.16 -12.44
N HIS A 361 5.19 -23.90 -13.71
CA HIS A 361 6.16 -23.24 -14.58
C HIS A 361 6.43 -21.81 -14.10
N ALA A 362 7.70 -21.40 -14.11
CA ALA A 362 8.08 -20.03 -13.84
C ALA A 362 7.59 -19.12 -14.96
N HIS A 363 6.45 -18.47 -14.72
CA HIS A 363 5.84 -17.45 -15.57
C HIS A 363 5.22 -16.38 -14.66
N THR A 364 4.23 -15.65 -15.12
CA THR A 364 3.45 -14.70 -14.33
C THR A 364 2.70 -15.34 -13.16
N PHE A 365 1.92 -16.39 -13.41
CA PHE A 365 0.96 -16.92 -12.44
C PHE A 365 1.21 -18.40 -12.15
N CYS A 366 0.95 -18.80 -10.91
CA CYS A 366 0.95 -20.20 -10.53
C CYS A 366 -0.24 -20.95 -11.16
N GLU A 367 0.04 -22.08 -11.81
CA GLU A 367 -0.93 -22.97 -12.47
C GLU A 367 -1.98 -23.55 -11.51
N HIS A 368 -1.59 -23.73 -10.24
CA HIS A 368 -2.42 -24.44 -9.27
C HIS A 368 -3.28 -23.50 -8.42
N CYS A 369 -2.71 -22.39 -7.95
CA CYS A 369 -3.40 -21.46 -7.05
C CYS A 369 -3.72 -20.09 -7.67
N GLY A 370 -3.16 -19.76 -8.85
CA GLY A 370 -3.41 -18.52 -9.57
C GLY A 370 -2.81 -17.27 -8.94
N VAL A 371 -1.87 -17.38 -8.01
CA VAL A 371 -1.17 -16.22 -7.42
C VAL A 371 -0.17 -15.67 -8.43
N ALA A 372 -0.02 -14.35 -8.51
CA ALA A 372 1.08 -13.76 -9.25
C ALA A 372 2.40 -14.16 -8.58
N LEU A 373 3.32 -14.76 -9.34
CA LEU A 373 4.63 -15.17 -8.84
C LEU A 373 5.48 -13.94 -8.46
N ALA A 374 5.30 -12.82 -9.16
CA ALA A 374 5.80 -11.49 -8.78
C ALA A 374 5.31 -10.99 -7.41
N ALA A 375 4.18 -11.51 -6.93
CA ALA A 375 3.66 -11.20 -5.60
C ALA A 375 4.24 -12.09 -4.50
N LEU A 376 5.12 -13.04 -4.83
CA LEU A 376 5.74 -13.93 -3.85
C LEU A 376 7.16 -13.48 -3.56
N PRO A 377 7.68 -13.78 -2.35
CA PRO A 377 9.10 -13.62 -2.07
C PRO A 377 9.90 -14.38 -3.13
N LYS A 378 10.88 -13.72 -3.73
CA LYS A 378 11.82 -14.38 -4.62
C LYS A 378 12.60 -15.41 -3.80
N ILE A 379 12.56 -16.68 -4.22
CA ILE A 379 13.32 -17.75 -3.58
C ILE A 379 14.79 -17.35 -3.68
N ARG A 380 15.50 -17.22 -2.55
CA ARG A 380 16.97 -17.10 -2.57
C ARG A 380 17.50 -18.39 -3.18
N THR A 381 17.83 -18.36 -4.45
CA THR A 381 18.40 -19.50 -5.15
C THR A 381 19.81 -19.71 -4.62
N SER A 382 19.95 -20.45 -3.51
CA SER A 382 21.22 -21.05 -3.11
C SER A 382 21.48 -22.30 -3.94
N ALA A 383 21.31 -22.21 -5.26
CA ALA A 383 21.80 -23.23 -6.17
C ALA A 383 23.21 -22.82 -6.59
N PRO A 384 24.24 -23.64 -6.33
CA PRO A 384 25.55 -23.38 -6.89
C PRO A 384 25.42 -23.30 -8.43
N PRO A 385 26.18 -22.41 -9.09
CA PRO A 385 26.12 -22.28 -10.54
C PRO A 385 26.36 -23.66 -11.15
N VAL A 386 25.42 -24.11 -12.00
CA VAL A 386 25.62 -25.31 -12.82
C VAL A 386 26.87 -25.05 -13.64
N SER A 387 27.95 -25.75 -13.30
CA SER A 387 29.21 -25.65 -14.03
C SER A 387 28.93 -26.04 -15.49
N PRO A 388 29.42 -25.28 -16.48
CA PRO A 388 29.26 -25.65 -17.88
C PRO A 388 29.83 -27.06 -18.08
N VAL A 389 29.04 -27.92 -18.71
CA VAL A 389 29.48 -29.26 -19.13
C VAL A 389 30.72 -29.08 -20.01
N PRO A 390 31.88 -29.66 -19.65
CA PRO A 390 33.07 -29.53 -20.49
C PRO A 390 32.80 -30.18 -21.86
N PRO A 391 33.32 -29.60 -22.95
CA PRO A 391 33.15 -30.17 -24.28
C PRO A 391 33.75 -31.59 -24.31
N PRO A 392 33.16 -32.52 -25.10
CA PRO A 392 33.68 -33.87 -25.21
C PRO A 392 35.13 -33.84 -25.72
N GLU A 393 36.01 -34.57 -25.04
CA GLU A 393 37.40 -34.75 -25.46
C GLU A 393 37.45 -35.31 -26.90
N PRO A 394 38.32 -34.78 -27.77
CA PRO A 394 38.53 -35.38 -29.08
C PRO A 394 39.10 -36.79 -28.89
N ALA A 395 38.42 -37.78 -29.46
CA ALA A 395 38.90 -39.14 -29.53
C ALA A 395 40.27 -39.15 -30.25
N GLY A 396 41.33 -39.39 -29.48
CA GLY A 396 42.66 -39.69 -30.01
C GLY A 396 42.73 -41.16 -30.35
N GLY A 397 43.02 -41.47 -31.63
CA GLY A 397 43.25 -42.82 -32.15
C GLY A 397 42.80 -42.96 -33.58
#